data_AF-A0A1Z5KK25-F1
#
_entry.id   AF-A0A1Z5KK25-F1
#
_cell.length_a   1.000
_cell.length_b   1.000
_cell.length_c   1.000
_cell.angle_alpha   90.00
_cell.angle_beta   90.00
_cell.angle_gamma   90.00
#
_symmetry.space_group_name_H-M   'P 1'
#
loop_
_entity.id
_entity.type
_entity.pdbx_description
1 polymer ?
#
loop_
_entity_poly.entity_id
_entity_poly.type
_entity_poly.pdbx_seq_one_letter_code
_entity_poly.pdbx_strand_id
1 'polypeptide(L)'
;MQVKHGHPRRPTVGCFLLSVIGYFAVSTPLLYCRTFSYPVINNARIPPVSAKPYLTLANGETTLLLNAGQGTTGTRTIMEATCRVGIPSFHYLFSCGPYQSFWTKSDEYLGQYNLVLNEKRVLHEKLMEHWLFYRECAYPRKPSWWQQLVGKPIIDCTTNRLEEVLKENKMTLIELLKQPGSFALHDSPYPYFLDYMLQLAKGGDATNNLQPRSITLMLSERENTIWSSRRIGEHQEVPVCKEQFNEIITGSSSSVEGDFYYAGAFDLIACVEQARKQDPPPRLVSNILISYRGLQDICDSRKSHASQCHQRLGEINASAMKDYQDRVRQLYKPAYTINLWDQRFTTAEIAMDIYNKLSKLQNMVNRVEMVMRGGPDDGKLLPLISTLESKSEELAP
;
A
#
# COMPACT_ATOMS: atom_id res chain seq x y z
N MET A 1 21.51 1.23 -56.73
CA MET A 1 21.72 0.11 -55.78
C MET A 1 20.42 -0.15 -55.03
N GLN A 2 19.77 -1.30 -55.25
CA GLN A 2 18.56 -1.71 -54.54
C GLN A 2 18.94 -2.36 -53.21
N VAL A 3 18.40 -1.85 -52.09
CA VAL A 3 18.53 -2.45 -50.77
C VAL A 3 17.46 -3.53 -50.61
N LYS A 4 17.86 -4.80 -50.51
CA LYS A 4 16.96 -5.92 -50.17
C LYS A 4 16.62 -5.86 -48.68
N HIS A 5 15.35 -5.66 -48.34
CA HIS A 5 14.85 -5.91 -46.98
C HIS A 5 14.72 -7.41 -46.72
N GLY A 6 15.42 -7.90 -45.70
CA GLY A 6 15.30 -9.27 -45.20
C GLY A 6 14.02 -9.45 -44.40
N HIS A 7 13.23 -10.47 -44.73
CA HIS A 7 12.07 -10.87 -43.93
C HIS A 7 12.49 -11.46 -42.57
N PRO A 8 11.83 -11.08 -41.46
CA PRO A 8 12.04 -11.74 -40.19
C PRO A 8 11.54 -13.18 -40.26
N ARG A 9 12.41 -14.14 -39.89
CA ARG A 9 12.05 -15.56 -39.79
C ARG A 9 10.98 -15.73 -38.72
N ARG A 10 9.82 -16.27 -39.11
CA ARG A 10 8.76 -16.66 -38.18
C ARG A 10 9.32 -17.73 -37.23
N PRO A 11 9.13 -17.61 -35.90
CA PRO A 11 9.50 -18.68 -34.98
C PRO A 11 8.67 -19.92 -35.32
N THR A 12 9.34 -21.06 -35.46
CA THR A 12 8.70 -22.34 -35.71
C THR A 12 7.91 -22.78 -34.47
N VAL A 13 6.75 -23.39 -34.71
CA VAL A 13 5.78 -23.84 -33.69
C VAL A 13 6.44 -24.66 -32.57
N GLY A 14 7.54 -25.36 -32.85
CA GLY A 14 8.30 -26.14 -31.86
C GLY A 14 8.96 -25.31 -30.75
N CYS A 15 9.46 -24.10 -31.02
CA CYS A 15 10.08 -23.26 -30.00
C CYS A 15 9.04 -22.70 -29.00
N PHE A 16 7.81 -22.47 -29.47
CA PHE A 16 6.73 -22.00 -28.61
C PHE A 16 6.26 -23.10 -27.66
N LEU A 17 6.14 -24.34 -28.16
CA LEU A 17 5.71 -25.49 -27.36
C LEU A 17 6.70 -25.81 -26.22
N LEU A 18 8.01 -25.79 -26.51
CA LEU A 18 9.05 -26.04 -25.51
C LEU A 18 9.10 -24.97 -24.41
N SER A 19 8.85 -23.70 -24.77
CA SER A 19 8.80 -22.58 -23.82
C SER A 19 7.62 -22.71 -22.85
N VAL A 20 6.46 -23.13 -23.35
CA VAL A 20 5.25 -23.36 -22.56
C VAL A 20 5.42 -24.58 -21.65
N ILE A 21 5.97 -25.69 -22.16
CA ILE A 21 6.23 -26.90 -21.36
C ILE A 21 7.25 -26.60 -20.26
N GLY A 22 8.32 -25.85 -20.55
CA GLY A 22 9.29 -25.42 -19.54
C GLY A 22 8.67 -24.54 -18.44
N TYR A 23 7.77 -23.62 -18.83
CA TYR A 23 7.05 -22.80 -17.86
C TYR A 23 6.17 -23.64 -16.94
N PHE A 24 5.39 -24.59 -17.45
CA PHE A 24 4.58 -25.48 -16.61
C PHE A 24 5.43 -26.43 -15.76
N ALA A 25 6.49 -27.01 -16.32
CA ALA A 25 7.36 -27.95 -15.61
C ALA A 25 8.11 -27.30 -14.43
N VAL A 26 8.39 -25.99 -14.48
CA VAL A 26 9.10 -25.28 -13.41
C VAL A 26 8.14 -24.55 -12.46
N SER A 27 7.07 -23.94 -12.98
CA SER A 27 6.14 -23.15 -12.15
C SER A 27 5.20 -24.02 -11.31
N THR A 28 4.76 -25.16 -11.84
CA THR A 28 3.79 -26.02 -11.13
C THR A 28 4.39 -26.69 -9.88
N PRO A 29 5.63 -27.24 -9.90
CA PRO A 29 6.26 -27.75 -8.69
C PRO A 29 6.57 -26.67 -7.65
N LEU A 30 6.96 -25.46 -8.07
CA LEU A 30 7.20 -24.33 -7.16
C LEU A 30 5.91 -23.86 -6.46
N LEU A 31 4.78 -23.87 -7.18
CA LEU A 31 3.45 -23.62 -6.60
C LEU A 31 3.03 -24.75 -5.64
N TYR A 32 3.33 -26.00 -5.97
CA TYR A 32 3.00 -27.17 -5.14
C TYR A 32 3.85 -27.26 -3.86
N CYS A 33 5.13 -26.88 -3.91
CA CYS A 33 5.98 -26.75 -2.73
C CYS A 33 5.52 -25.60 -1.82
N ARG A 34 4.96 -24.52 -2.38
CA ARG A 34 4.41 -23.40 -1.61
C ARG A 34 3.14 -23.78 -0.84
N THR A 35 2.28 -24.62 -1.41
CA THR A 35 1.05 -25.09 -0.76
C THR A 35 1.31 -26.18 0.28
N PHE A 36 2.30 -27.06 0.09
CA PHE A 36 2.61 -28.12 1.06
C PHE A 36 3.47 -27.66 2.26
N SER A 37 4.21 -26.57 2.14
CA SER A 37 5.03 -26.03 3.24
C SER A 37 4.21 -25.24 4.28
N TYR A 38 2.97 -24.87 3.94
CA TYR A 38 2.12 -23.98 4.76
C TYR A 38 1.39 -24.66 5.94
N PRO A 39 0.93 -25.94 5.88
CA PRO A 39 0.19 -26.53 7.00
C PRO A 39 1.09 -27.11 8.10
N VAL A 40 2.38 -27.36 7.82
CA VAL A 40 3.27 -28.09 8.75
C VAL A 40 3.76 -27.20 9.91
N ILE A 41 3.65 -25.87 9.81
CA ILE A 41 4.14 -24.94 10.84
C ILE A 41 3.06 -24.61 11.90
N ASN A 42 1.78 -24.95 11.66
CA ASN A 42 0.66 -24.55 12.53
C ASN A 42 0.46 -25.36 13.83
N ASN A 43 1.29 -26.37 14.11
CA ASN A 43 1.13 -27.23 15.30
C ASN A 43 2.24 -27.11 16.36
N ALA A 44 3.15 -26.15 16.23
CA ALA A 44 4.08 -25.85 17.30
C ALA A 44 3.35 -25.06 18.41
N ARG A 45 3.10 -25.70 19.55
CA ARG A 45 2.72 -24.98 20.78
C ARG A 45 3.90 -24.13 21.22
N ILE A 46 3.81 -22.83 20.99
CA ILE A 46 4.81 -21.84 21.40
C ILE A 46 4.57 -21.53 22.89
N PRO A 47 5.58 -21.65 23.77
CA PRO A 47 5.47 -21.23 25.17
C PRO A 47 5.22 -19.72 25.28
N PRO A 48 4.58 -19.23 26.37
CA PRO A 48 4.32 -17.81 26.55
C PRO A 48 5.64 -17.02 26.58
N VAL A 49 5.68 -15.99 25.74
CA VAL A 49 6.85 -15.27 25.25
C VAL A 49 7.43 -14.32 26.32
N SER A 50 8.72 -14.47 26.64
CA SER A 50 9.54 -13.51 27.41
C SER A 50 10.44 -12.64 26.51
N ALA A 51 10.51 -12.94 25.21
CA ALA A 51 11.34 -12.20 24.27
C ALA A 51 10.75 -10.82 23.98
N LYS A 52 11.43 -9.73 24.40
CA LYS A 52 11.14 -8.37 23.91
C LYS A 52 11.21 -8.41 22.38
N PRO A 53 10.10 -8.24 21.65
CA PRO A 53 10.13 -8.39 20.21
C PRO A 53 11.13 -7.40 19.62
N TYR A 54 11.97 -7.85 18.68
CA TYR A 54 12.45 -6.96 17.64
C TYR A 54 11.23 -6.14 17.19
N LEU A 55 11.38 -4.82 16.99
CA LEU A 55 10.29 -3.88 16.68
C LEU A 55 9.55 -3.28 17.90
N THR A 56 10.09 -3.43 19.11
CA THR A 56 9.58 -2.74 20.30
C THR A 56 10.51 -1.58 20.65
N LEU A 57 9.94 -0.40 20.94
CA LEU A 57 10.66 0.74 21.49
C LEU A 57 11.30 0.33 22.84
N ALA A 58 12.38 0.99 23.28
CA ALA A 58 13.09 0.61 24.52
C ALA A 58 12.19 0.53 25.78
N ASN A 59 11.06 1.25 25.79
CA ASN A 59 10.04 1.25 26.84
C ASN A 59 8.99 0.12 26.70
N GLY A 60 9.10 -0.78 25.73
CA GLY A 60 8.10 -1.82 25.48
C GLY A 60 6.93 -1.37 24.56
N GLU A 61 6.93 -0.13 24.08
CA GLU A 61 5.89 0.40 23.20
C GLU A 61 6.08 -0.09 21.75
N THR A 62 4.97 -0.29 21.03
CA THR A 62 5.00 -0.62 19.61
C THR A 62 4.24 0.44 18.83
N THR A 63 4.72 0.79 17.64
CA THR A 63 4.09 1.84 16.83
C THR A 63 3.84 1.38 15.41
N LEU A 64 2.65 1.70 14.90
CA LEU A 64 2.35 1.56 13.48
C LEU A 64 2.62 2.90 12.81
N LEU A 65 3.48 2.92 11.80
CA LEU A 65 3.70 4.11 10.96
C LEU A 65 2.72 4.04 9.79
N LEU A 66 1.83 5.01 9.69
CA LEU A 66 0.84 5.05 8.61
C LEU A 66 1.15 6.25 7.73
N ASN A 67 1.54 6.02 6.47
CA ASN A 67 1.73 7.10 5.52
C ASN A 67 0.42 7.38 4.77
N ALA A 68 -0.14 8.57 4.99
CA ALA A 68 -1.32 9.06 4.30
C ALA A 68 -1.01 9.60 2.88
N GLY A 69 0.26 9.67 2.46
CA GLY A 69 0.59 10.15 1.13
C GLY A 69 -0.01 9.31 0.00
N GLN A 70 -0.56 10.00 -1.00
CA GLN A 70 -1.08 9.39 -2.24
C GLN A 70 0.00 9.38 -3.33
N GLY A 71 0.24 8.25 -3.99
CA GLY A 71 1.12 8.15 -5.17
C GLY A 71 2.13 7.00 -5.05
N THR A 72 2.77 6.58 -6.14
CA THR A 72 3.65 5.38 -6.17
C THR A 72 5.13 5.70 -5.90
N THR A 73 5.77 6.55 -6.70
CA THR A 73 7.24 6.69 -6.69
C THR A 73 7.80 7.25 -5.39
N GLY A 74 7.24 8.34 -4.86
CA GLY A 74 7.81 8.91 -3.63
C GLY A 74 7.23 8.34 -2.33
N THR A 75 6.12 7.59 -2.36
CA THR A 75 5.70 6.80 -1.19
C THR A 75 6.53 5.52 -1.08
N ARG A 76 6.98 4.96 -2.22
CA ARG A 76 8.00 3.91 -2.26
C ARG A 76 9.31 4.38 -1.62
N THR A 77 9.79 5.58 -1.95
CA THR A 77 11.00 6.14 -1.29
C THR A 77 10.83 6.24 0.23
N ILE A 78 9.63 6.60 0.71
CA ILE A 78 9.34 6.62 2.15
C ILE A 78 9.29 5.22 2.74
N MET A 79 8.70 4.25 2.05
CA MET A 79 8.71 2.84 2.46
C MET A 79 10.14 2.29 2.58
N GLU A 80 11.00 2.60 1.61
CA GLU A 80 12.41 2.21 1.65
C GLU A 80 13.13 2.94 2.81
N ALA A 81 12.77 4.20 3.10
CA ALA A 81 13.34 4.98 4.20
C ALA A 81 12.92 4.42 5.57
N THR A 82 11.66 4.04 5.74
CA THR A 82 11.18 3.38 6.96
C THR A 82 11.83 2.01 7.16
N CYS A 83 12.11 1.29 6.07
CA CYS A 83 12.92 0.08 6.14
C CYS A 83 14.38 0.32 6.53
N ARG A 84 15.00 1.42 6.05
CA ARG A 84 16.36 1.80 6.48
C ARG A 84 16.43 2.13 7.97
N VAL A 85 15.38 2.70 8.56
CA VAL A 85 15.27 2.86 10.02
C VAL A 85 14.80 1.57 10.73
N GLY A 86 14.91 0.41 10.09
CA GLY A 86 14.66 -0.92 10.66
C GLY A 86 13.19 -1.26 10.89
N ILE A 87 12.23 -0.51 10.31
CA ILE A 87 10.81 -0.79 10.44
C ILE A 87 10.36 -1.61 9.23
N PRO A 88 9.76 -2.80 9.42
CA PRO A 88 9.15 -3.55 8.33
C PRO A 88 8.10 -2.71 7.66
N SER A 89 8.19 -2.56 6.35
CA SER A 89 7.38 -1.59 5.62
C SER A 89 6.73 -2.24 4.41
N PHE A 90 5.49 -1.84 4.14
CA PHE A 90 4.63 -2.41 3.10
C PHE A 90 4.16 -1.31 2.15
N HIS A 91 4.29 -1.53 0.84
CA HIS A 91 3.93 -0.60 -0.22
C HIS A 91 3.47 -1.37 -1.45
N TYR A 92 2.21 -1.21 -1.84
CA TYR A 92 1.66 -1.87 -3.04
C TYR A 92 1.97 -3.38 -3.09
N LEU A 93 2.82 -3.87 -4.00
CA LEU A 93 3.22 -5.30 -4.06
C LEU A 93 4.61 -5.55 -3.48
N PHE A 94 5.18 -4.54 -2.83
CA PHE A 94 6.52 -4.55 -2.26
C PHE A 94 6.42 -4.58 -0.74
N SER A 95 7.30 -5.37 -0.14
CA SER A 95 7.53 -5.34 1.30
C SER A 95 9.02 -5.39 1.54
N CYS A 96 9.45 -4.77 2.63
CA CYS A 96 10.81 -4.92 3.12
C CYS A 96 10.79 -5.13 4.63
N GLY A 97 11.83 -5.82 5.08
CA GLY A 97 12.22 -5.90 6.47
C GLY A 97 13.74 -5.80 6.54
N PRO A 98 14.32 -5.78 7.74
CA PRO A 98 15.75 -5.92 7.93
C PRO A 98 16.26 -7.13 7.14
N TYR A 99 17.26 -6.90 6.29
CA TYR A 99 17.91 -7.91 5.46
C TYR A 99 18.70 -8.87 6.36
N GLN A 100 18.58 -10.17 6.10
CA GLN A 100 19.43 -11.19 6.71
C GLN A 100 20.36 -11.78 5.65
N SER A 101 21.64 -11.94 6.00
CA SER A 101 22.52 -12.76 5.17
C SER A 101 22.10 -14.23 5.34
N PHE A 102 22.09 -14.99 4.23
CA PHE A 102 21.77 -16.42 4.20
C PHE A 102 22.59 -17.30 5.17
N TRP A 103 23.68 -16.76 5.74
CA TRP A 103 24.68 -17.49 6.52
C TRP A 103 24.62 -17.28 8.04
N THR A 104 23.70 -16.46 8.56
CA THR A 104 23.56 -16.31 10.02
C THR A 104 22.83 -17.53 10.59
N LYS A 105 23.50 -18.24 11.51
CA LYS A 105 22.95 -19.41 12.23
C LYS A 105 21.56 -19.11 12.78
N SER A 106 20.68 -20.12 12.71
CA SER A 106 19.28 -20.09 13.14
C SER A 106 19.14 -19.70 14.61
N ASP A 107 18.99 -18.41 14.84
CA ASP A 107 18.60 -17.87 16.12
C ASP A 107 17.07 -17.98 16.22
N GLU A 108 16.55 -18.61 17.27
CA GLU A 108 15.11 -18.84 17.49
C GLU A 108 14.32 -17.52 17.41
N TYR A 109 14.96 -16.43 17.85
CA TYR A 109 14.46 -15.07 17.78
C TYR A 109 14.26 -14.59 16.32
N LEU A 110 15.10 -15.01 15.37
CA LEU A 110 14.94 -14.69 13.94
C LEU A 110 13.81 -15.50 13.31
N GLY A 111 13.59 -16.74 13.76
CA GLY A 111 12.44 -17.55 13.36
C GLY A 111 11.12 -16.88 13.71
N GLN A 112 11.01 -16.37 14.94
CA GLN A 112 9.84 -15.63 15.43
C GLN A 112 9.64 -14.31 14.68
N TYR A 113 10.72 -13.56 14.43
CA TYR A 113 10.65 -12.33 13.63
C TYR A 113 10.11 -12.58 12.21
N ASN A 114 10.63 -13.60 11.52
CA ASN A 114 10.21 -13.96 10.17
C ASN A 114 8.75 -14.44 10.13
N LEU A 115 8.30 -15.15 11.17
CA LEU A 115 6.90 -15.56 11.28
C LEU A 115 5.96 -14.36 11.34
N VAL A 116 6.18 -13.43 12.27
CA VAL A 116 5.36 -12.22 12.44
C VAL A 116 5.41 -11.33 11.19
N LEU A 117 6.58 -11.22 10.54
CA LEU A 117 6.71 -10.48 9.28
C LEU A 117 5.87 -11.12 8.16
N ASN A 118 5.91 -12.45 8.04
CA ASN A 118 5.14 -13.18 7.05
C ASN A 118 3.63 -13.05 7.29
N GLU A 119 3.17 -13.10 8.54
CA GLU A 119 1.75 -12.89 8.89
C GLU A 119 1.27 -11.49 8.45
N LYS A 120 2.04 -10.45 8.75
CA LYS A 120 1.76 -9.08 8.27
C LYS A 120 1.73 -9.00 6.74
N ARG A 121 2.69 -9.67 6.07
CA ARG A 121 2.76 -9.69 4.61
C ARG A 121 1.53 -10.35 4.00
N VAL A 122 1.07 -11.47 4.54
CA VAL A 122 -0.14 -12.16 4.05
C VAL A 122 -1.37 -11.26 4.18
N LEU A 123 -1.52 -10.56 5.30
CA LEU A 123 -2.61 -9.61 5.49
C LEU A 123 -2.54 -8.44 4.49
N HIS A 124 -1.34 -7.91 4.26
CA HIS A 124 -1.10 -6.89 3.23
C HIS A 124 -1.43 -7.40 1.82
N GLU A 125 -0.96 -8.58 1.44
CA GLU A 125 -1.25 -9.23 0.15
C GLU A 125 -2.76 -9.40 -0.07
N LYS A 126 -3.50 -9.80 0.97
CA LYS A 126 -4.97 -9.90 0.91
C LYS A 126 -5.64 -8.55 0.66
N LEU A 127 -5.22 -7.48 1.35
CA LEU A 127 -5.72 -6.13 1.09
C LEU A 127 -5.40 -5.68 -0.35
N MET A 128 -4.25 -6.09 -0.88
CA MET A 128 -3.83 -5.79 -2.24
C MET A 128 -4.63 -6.55 -3.30
N GLU A 129 -4.98 -7.82 -3.06
CA GLU A 129 -5.89 -8.56 -3.93
C GLU A 129 -7.25 -7.86 -4.05
N HIS A 130 -7.78 -7.37 -2.92
CA HIS A 130 -9.01 -6.58 -2.90
C HIS A 130 -8.86 -5.22 -3.58
N TRP A 131 -7.72 -4.56 -3.42
CA TRP A 131 -7.39 -3.33 -4.14
C TRP A 131 -7.39 -3.55 -5.66
N LEU A 132 -6.82 -4.66 -6.12
CA LEU A 132 -6.84 -5.05 -7.53
C LEU A 132 -8.26 -5.34 -8.02
N PHE A 133 -9.12 -5.93 -7.18
CA PHE A 133 -10.54 -6.09 -7.49
C PHE A 133 -11.23 -4.74 -7.74
N TYR A 134 -11.07 -3.76 -6.84
CA TYR A 134 -11.65 -2.41 -7.03
C TYR A 134 -11.15 -1.77 -8.33
N ARG A 135 -9.85 -1.90 -8.60
CA ARG A 135 -9.20 -1.38 -9.79
C ARG A 135 -9.76 -1.98 -11.09
N GLU A 136 -9.89 -3.31 -11.15
CA GLU A 136 -10.40 -3.99 -12.35
C GLU A 136 -11.90 -3.74 -12.55
N CYS A 137 -12.68 -3.60 -11.48
CA CYS A 137 -14.13 -3.38 -11.57
C CYS A 137 -14.56 -1.91 -11.75
N ALA A 138 -13.73 -0.93 -11.36
CA ALA A 138 -13.99 0.50 -11.58
C ALA A 138 -14.03 0.86 -13.08
N TYR A 139 -13.21 0.20 -13.89
CA TYR A 139 -13.27 0.33 -15.35
C TYR A 139 -12.67 -0.93 -16.01
N PRO A 140 -13.51 -1.93 -16.37
CA PRO A 140 -13.05 -3.21 -16.86
C PRO A 140 -12.18 -3.06 -18.11
N ARG A 141 -10.96 -3.59 -18.04
CA ARG A 141 -10.08 -3.63 -19.21
C ARG A 141 -10.73 -4.50 -20.28
N LYS A 142 -10.78 -4.00 -21.53
CA LYS A 142 -11.04 -4.87 -22.67
C LYS A 142 -10.06 -6.04 -22.61
N PRO A 143 -10.52 -7.30 -22.56
CA PRO A 143 -9.63 -8.44 -22.45
C PRO A 143 -8.71 -8.46 -23.67
N SER A 144 -7.40 -8.59 -23.44
CA SER A 144 -6.45 -8.80 -24.54
C SER A 144 -6.82 -10.05 -25.32
N TRP A 145 -6.41 -10.13 -26.58
CA TRP A 145 -6.74 -11.27 -27.45
C TRP A 145 -6.30 -12.63 -26.84
N TRP A 146 -5.15 -12.69 -26.17
CA TRP A 146 -4.72 -13.87 -25.43
C TRP A 146 -5.63 -14.19 -24.24
N GLN A 147 -6.08 -13.17 -23.49
CA GLN A 147 -6.99 -13.36 -22.37
C GLN A 147 -8.38 -13.84 -22.79
N GLN A 148 -8.79 -13.57 -24.02
CA GLN A 148 -10.02 -14.13 -24.59
C GLN A 148 -9.85 -15.63 -24.90
N LEU A 149 -8.65 -16.08 -25.28
CA LEU A 149 -8.36 -17.48 -25.63
C LEU A 149 -8.24 -18.40 -24.40
N VAL A 150 -7.70 -17.91 -23.29
CA VAL A 150 -7.42 -18.75 -22.10
C VAL A 150 -8.62 -18.81 -21.14
N GLY A 151 -9.69 -18.06 -21.42
CA GLY A 151 -10.84 -17.93 -20.53
C GLY A 151 -10.45 -17.18 -19.24
N LYS A 152 -10.80 -15.90 -19.13
CA LYS A 152 -10.67 -15.23 -17.83
C LYS A 152 -11.72 -15.79 -16.86
N PRO A 153 -11.39 -15.97 -15.57
CA PRO A 153 -12.43 -15.99 -14.56
C PRO A 153 -13.21 -14.68 -14.68
N ILE A 154 -14.53 -14.78 -14.81
CA ILE A 154 -15.43 -13.63 -14.83
C ILE A 154 -15.30 -12.96 -13.46
N ILE A 155 -14.72 -11.76 -13.41
CA ILE A 155 -14.68 -10.99 -12.17
C ILE A 155 -16.10 -10.48 -11.95
N ASP A 156 -16.72 -10.93 -10.86
CA ASP A 156 -18.04 -10.45 -10.44
C ASP A 156 -17.93 -9.00 -9.94
N CYS A 157 -18.23 -8.04 -10.82
CA CYS A 157 -18.19 -6.62 -10.52
C CYS A 157 -19.55 -6.06 -10.05
N THR A 158 -20.37 -6.88 -9.38
CA THR A 158 -21.61 -6.42 -8.74
C THR A 158 -21.36 -5.65 -7.44
N THR A 159 -22.32 -4.82 -7.05
CA THR A 159 -22.28 -4.12 -5.76
C THR A 159 -22.31 -5.09 -4.57
N ASN A 160 -22.99 -6.24 -4.69
CA ASN A 160 -22.97 -7.25 -3.62
C ASN A 160 -21.55 -7.77 -3.36
N ARG A 161 -20.81 -8.10 -4.43
CA ARG A 161 -19.42 -8.53 -4.30
C ARG A 161 -18.53 -7.41 -3.76
N LEU A 162 -18.78 -6.16 -4.14
CA LEU A 162 -18.08 -4.99 -3.58
C LEU A 162 -18.25 -4.90 -2.07
N GLU A 163 -19.48 -5.06 -1.57
CA GLU A 163 -19.78 -5.01 -0.14
C GLU A 163 -19.13 -6.15 0.64
N GLU A 164 -19.11 -7.36 0.08
CA GLU A 164 -18.38 -8.50 0.66
C GLU A 164 -16.89 -8.20 0.77
N VAL A 165 -16.25 -7.77 -0.33
CA VAL A 165 -14.82 -7.43 -0.37
C VAL A 165 -14.50 -6.29 0.60
N LEU A 166 -15.38 -5.28 0.70
CA LEU A 166 -15.23 -4.19 1.67
C LEU A 166 -15.30 -4.69 3.11
N LYS A 167 -16.23 -5.61 3.43
CA LYS A 167 -16.32 -6.26 4.74
C LYS A 167 -15.06 -7.07 5.04
N GLU A 168 -14.56 -7.84 4.08
CA GLU A 168 -13.32 -8.60 4.22
C GLU A 168 -12.11 -7.68 4.44
N ASN A 169 -12.04 -6.54 3.76
CA ASN A 169 -11.02 -5.51 4.00
C ASN A 169 -11.09 -4.94 5.42
N LYS A 170 -12.28 -4.57 5.90
CA LYS A 170 -12.48 -4.09 7.29
C LYS A 170 -11.95 -5.10 8.31
N MET A 171 -12.29 -6.38 8.16
CA MET A 171 -11.77 -7.46 9.02
C MET A 171 -10.26 -7.64 8.90
N THR A 172 -9.71 -7.59 7.68
CA THR A 172 -8.27 -7.75 7.45
C THR A 172 -7.47 -6.59 8.04
N LEU A 173 -8.00 -5.36 8.01
CA LEU A 173 -7.41 -4.19 8.67
C LEU A 173 -7.40 -4.34 10.19
N ILE A 174 -8.48 -4.86 10.79
CA ILE A 174 -8.52 -5.16 12.23
C ILE A 174 -7.42 -6.18 12.59
N GLU A 175 -7.30 -7.27 11.84
CA GLU A 175 -6.26 -8.28 12.06
C GLU A 175 -4.84 -7.72 11.87
N LEU A 176 -4.67 -6.82 10.89
CA LEU A 176 -3.40 -6.12 10.68
C LEU A 176 -3.04 -5.22 11.86
N LEU A 177 -4.01 -4.48 12.42
CA LEU A 177 -3.81 -3.60 13.58
C LEU A 177 -3.47 -4.38 14.87
N LYS A 178 -3.92 -5.63 14.99
CA LYS A 178 -3.55 -6.53 16.10
C LYS A 178 -2.11 -7.05 16.03
N GLN A 179 -1.48 -7.04 14.85
CA GLN A 179 -0.17 -7.67 14.67
C GLN A 179 0.90 -7.07 15.58
N PRO A 180 1.66 -7.87 16.34
CA PRO A 180 2.60 -7.36 17.34
C PRO A 180 3.78 -6.60 16.71
N GLY A 181 4.45 -5.76 17.51
CA GLY A 181 5.64 -5.02 17.07
C GLY A 181 5.33 -3.84 16.14
N SER A 182 6.36 -3.04 15.86
CA SER A 182 6.27 -1.87 14.97
C SER A 182 6.36 -2.25 13.49
N PHE A 183 5.57 -1.62 12.64
CA PHE A 183 5.61 -1.78 11.17
C PHE A 183 5.05 -0.52 10.50
N ALA A 184 5.30 -0.37 9.20
CA ALA A 184 4.92 0.81 8.44
C ALA A 184 4.08 0.43 7.21
N LEU A 185 3.03 1.20 6.96
CA LEU A 185 2.07 1.01 5.88
C LEU A 185 2.10 2.24 4.97
N HIS A 186 2.31 2.02 3.68
CA HIS A 186 2.50 3.09 2.69
C HIS A 186 1.68 2.85 1.42
N ASP A 187 1.18 3.94 0.83
CA ASP A 187 0.46 3.95 -0.44
C ASP A 187 -0.80 3.06 -0.44
N SER A 188 -1.39 2.83 -1.61
CA SER A 188 -2.57 1.98 -1.77
C SER A 188 -2.37 0.59 -1.11
N PRO A 189 -3.40 0.11 -0.38
CA PRO A 189 -4.74 0.70 -0.28
C PRO A 189 -4.94 1.62 0.94
N TYR A 190 -3.91 1.86 1.76
CA TYR A 190 -4.09 2.41 3.10
C TYR A 190 -4.68 3.83 3.15
N PRO A 191 -4.28 4.78 2.28
CA PRO A 191 -4.92 6.09 2.22
C PRO A 191 -6.43 6.04 1.98
N TYR A 192 -6.94 4.97 1.35
CA TYR A 192 -8.37 4.75 1.08
C TYR A 192 -9.18 4.27 2.28
N PHE A 193 -8.49 3.89 3.35
CA PHE A 193 -9.05 3.45 4.63
C PHE A 193 -8.54 4.31 5.79
N LEU A 194 -7.93 5.46 5.52
CA LEU A 194 -7.19 6.24 6.52
C LEU A 194 -8.04 6.57 7.75
N ASP A 195 -9.22 7.15 7.55
CA ASP A 195 -10.10 7.55 8.65
C ASP A 195 -10.53 6.34 9.48
N TYR A 196 -10.95 5.27 8.82
CA TYR A 196 -11.33 4.01 9.45
C TYR A 196 -10.19 3.40 10.29
N MET A 197 -8.97 3.35 9.75
CA MET A 197 -7.80 2.83 10.46
C MET A 197 -7.44 3.68 11.68
N LEU A 198 -7.50 5.01 11.56
CA LEU A 198 -7.21 5.92 12.67
C LEU A 198 -8.27 5.82 13.77
N GLN A 199 -9.55 5.72 13.40
CA GLN A 199 -10.64 5.53 14.35
C GLN A 199 -10.53 4.19 15.09
N LEU A 200 -10.31 3.09 14.35
CA LEU A 200 -10.10 1.76 14.94
C LEU A 200 -8.91 1.74 15.89
N ALA A 201 -7.79 2.35 15.51
CA ALA A 201 -6.61 2.36 16.36
C ALA A 201 -6.80 3.22 17.62
N LYS A 202 -7.54 4.33 17.54
CA LYS A 202 -7.81 5.19 18.70
C LYS A 202 -8.85 4.58 19.65
N GLY A 203 -9.93 4.02 19.11
CA GLY A 203 -11.05 3.50 19.89
C GLY A 203 -10.93 2.02 20.27
N GLY A 204 -10.14 1.24 19.51
CA GLY A 204 -10.19 -0.22 19.55
C GLY A 204 -11.45 -0.78 18.89
N ASP A 205 -11.64 -2.09 19.02
CA ASP A 205 -12.86 -2.80 18.63
C ASP A 205 -13.07 -3.95 19.63
N ALA A 206 -14.01 -3.76 20.57
CA ALA A 206 -14.32 -4.73 21.61
C ALA A 206 -14.90 -6.04 21.03
N THR A 207 -15.70 -5.96 19.96
CA THR A 207 -16.29 -7.14 19.31
C THR A 207 -15.21 -8.02 18.71
N ASN A 208 -14.14 -7.42 18.21
CA ASN A 208 -13.02 -8.12 17.60
C ASN A 208 -11.79 -8.21 18.51
N ASN A 209 -11.86 -7.90 19.80
CA ASN A 209 -10.71 -7.91 20.73
C ASN A 209 -9.51 -7.05 20.26
N LEU A 210 -9.74 -5.98 19.52
CA LEU A 210 -8.70 -5.01 19.17
C LEU A 210 -8.58 -3.98 20.30
N GLN A 211 -7.43 -3.94 20.94
CA GLN A 211 -7.13 -2.88 21.91
C GLN A 211 -6.69 -1.61 21.18
N PRO A 212 -6.94 -0.42 21.76
CA PRO A 212 -6.39 0.83 21.25
C PRO A 212 -4.87 0.75 21.07
N ARG A 213 -4.35 1.37 20.01
CA ARG A 213 -2.93 1.34 19.65
C ARG A 213 -2.45 2.67 19.08
N SER A 214 -1.21 3.01 19.40
CA SER A 214 -0.52 4.20 18.90
C SER A 214 -0.19 4.08 17.41
N ILE A 215 -0.76 4.98 16.60
CA ILE A 215 -0.37 5.21 15.20
C ILE A 215 0.49 6.48 15.11
N THR A 216 1.64 6.35 14.46
CA THR A 216 2.44 7.49 13.99
C THR A 216 1.99 7.82 12.57
N LEU A 217 1.17 8.86 12.43
CA LEU A 217 0.76 9.33 11.12
C LEU A 217 1.90 10.10 10.44
N MET A 218 2.18 9.74 9.20
CA MET A 218 3.12 10.39 8.31
C MET A 218 2.37 10.96 7.11
N LEU A 219 2.80 12.10 6.59
CA LEU A 219 2.26 12.68 5.37
C LEU A 219 3.41 12.96 4.39
N SER A 220 3.32 12.34 3.20
CA SER A 220 4.14 12.75 2.05
C SER A 220 3.34 13.67 1.15
N GLU A 221 3.69 14.95 1.16
CA GLU A 221 2.99 15.94 0.37
C GLU A 221 3.48 15.97 -1.08
N ARG A 222 2.54 16.27 -1.98
CA ARG A 222 2.76 16.40 -3.41
C ARG A 222 2.19 17.72 -3.89
N GLU A 223 2.83 18.28 -4.90
CA GLU A 223 2.27 19.44 -5.59
C GLU A 223 1.05 18.92 -6.36
N ASN A 224 -0.09 19.58 -6.14
CA ASN A 224 -1.39 19.03 -6.51
C ASN A 224 -1.54 18.90 -8.03
N THR A 225 -1.03 19.87 -8.79
CA THR A 225 -1.17 19.88 -10.25
C THR A 225 -0.25 18.84 -10.92
N ILE A 226 1.00 18.73 -10.49
CA ILE A 226 1.99 17.75 -10.94
C ILE A 226 1.52 16.35 -10.56
N TRP A 227 1.05 16.15 -9.32
CA TRP A 227 0.49 14.87 -8.89
C TRP A 227 -0.72 14.48 -9.73
N SER A 228 -1.65 15.42 -9.94
CA SER A 228 -2.86 15.19 -10.72
C SER A 228 -2.52 14.76 -12.15
N SER A 229 -1.64 15.52 -12.81
CA SER A 229 -1.18 15.24 -14.17
C SER A 229 -0.51 13.87 -14.27
N ARG A 230 0.42 13.54 -13.36
CA ARG A 230 1.08 12.23 -13.34
C ARG A 230 0.11 11.09 -13.04
N ARG A 231 -0.84 11.30 -12.14
CA ARG A 231 -1.82 10.28 -11.80
C ARG A 231 -2.73 9.96 -12.98
N ILE A 232 -3.20 10.98 -13.68
CA ILE A 232 -4.01 10.87 -14.91
C ILE A 232 -3.17 10.31 -16.07
N GLY A 233 -1.89 10.65 -16.18
CA GLY A 233 -1.03 10.22 -17.29
C GLY A 233 -0.44 8.81 -17.12
N GLU A 234 0.12 8.51 -15.95
CA GLU A 234 0.98 7.34 -15.70
C GLU A 234 0.31 6.26 -14.84
N HIS A 235 -0.75 6.60 -14.10
CA HIS A 235 -1.44 5.71 -13.17
C HIS A 235 -2.95 5.66 -13.42
N GLN A 236 -3.30 5.53 -14.69
CA GLN A 236 -4.67 5.63 -15.19
C GLN A 236 -5.64 4.60 -14.58
N GLU A 237 -5.12 3.47 -14.11
CA GLU A 237 -5.91 2.39 -13.53
C GLU A 237 -6.40 2.67 -12.11
N VAL A 238 -5.87 3.68 -11.41
CA VAL A 238 -6.23 3.97 -10.02
C VAL A 238 -7.73 4.29 -9.92
N PRO A 239 -8.50 3.57 -9.08
CA PRO A 239 -9.90 3.86 -8.87
C PRO A 239 -10.08 5.10 -7.99
N VAL A 240 -11.08 5.89 -8.34
CA VAL A 240 -11.58 7.06 -7.62
C VAL A 240 -13.10 7.02 -7.56
N CYS A 241 -13.66 7.82 -6.66
CA CYS A 241 -15.10 7.87 -6.50
C CYS A 241 -15.77 8.63 -7.63
N LYS A 242 -16.72 7.95 -8.27
CA LYS A 242 -17.38 8.43 -9.49
C LYS A 242 -18.11 9.75 -9.25
N GLU A 243 -18.73 9.88 -8.08
CA GLU A 243 -19.48 11.07 -7.67
C GLU A 243 -18.62 12.35 -7.63
N GLN A 244 -17.34 12.25 -7.23
CA GLN A 244 -16.41 13.39 -7.24
C GLN A 244 -16.27 13.99 -8.65
N PHE A 245 -16.40 13.16 -9.68
CA PHE A 245 -16.20 13.52 -11.08
C PHE A 245 -17.52 13.60 -11.85
N ASN A 246 -18.64 13.84 -11.15
CA ASN A 246 -19.96 13.90 -11.78
C ASN A 246 -20.00 14.92 -12.94
N GLU A 247 -19.35 16.08 -12.79
CA GLU A 247 -19.22 17.09 -13.85
C GLU A 247 -18.58 16.53 -15.13
N ILE A 248 -17.52 15.72 -15.00
CA ILE A 248 -16.85 15.05 -16.12
C ILE A 248 -17.75 13.99 -16.75
N ILE A 249 -18.60 13.34 -15.97
CA ILE A 249 -19.44 12.23 -16.42
C ILE A 249 -20.70 12.75 -17.12
N THR A 250 -21.41 13.70 -16.53
CA THR A 250 -22.68 14.21 -17.06
C THR A 250 -22.49 15.41 -18.00
N GLY A 251 -21.41 16.17 -17.82
CA GLY A 251 -21.21 17.45 -18.51
C GLY A 251 -22.05 18.59 -17.96
N SER A 252 -22.71 18.38 -16.82
CA SER A 252 -23.42 19.41 -16.08
C SER A 252 -22.59 19.88 -14.88
N SER A 253 -22.52 21.19 -14.65
CA SER A 253 -21.91 21.80 -13.46
C SER A 253 -22.81 21.70 -12.22
N SER A 254 -23.70 20.70 -12.17
CA SER A 254 -24.58 20.47 -11.02
C SER A 254 -23.73 20.23 -9.78
N SER A 255 -23.92 21.06 -8.75
CA SER A 255 -23.19 20.98 -7.49
C SER A 255 -23.41 19.61 -6.86
N VAL A 256 -22.34 18.83 -6.70
CA VAL A 256 -22.32 17.74 -5.73
C VAL A 256 -22.60 18.37 -4.36
N GLU A 257 -23.40 17.70 -3.51
CA GLU A 257 -23.63 18.16 -2.13
C GLU A 257 -22.29 18.54 -1.48
N GLY A 258 -22.23 19.74 -0.88
CA GLY A 258 -20.99 20.30 -0.37
C GLY A 258 -20.28 19.37 0.62
N ASP A 259 -21.01 18.52 1.33
CA ASP A 259 -20.49 17.67 2.41
C ASP A 259 -19.69 16.44 1.92
N PHE A 260 -19.89 15.96 0.68
CA PHE A 260 -19.17 14.79 0.15
C PHE A 260 -17.73 15.13 -0.30
N TYR A 261 -17.48 16.41 -0.60
CA TYR A 261 -16.26 16.89 -1.26
C TYR A 261 -14.98 16.75 -0.43
N TYR A 262 -15.08 16.56 0.88
CA TYR A 262 -13.96 16.79 1.80
C TYR A 262 -13.11 15.54 2.11
N ALA A 263 -13.42 14.38 1.54
CA ALA A 263 -12.57 13.17 1.51
C ALA A 263 -13.04 12.13 0.49
N GLY A 264 -14.23 12.30 -0.10
CA GLY A 264 -14.93 11.28 -0.88
C GLY A 264 -14.18 10.78 -2.11
N ALA A 265 -13.25 11.53 -2.70
CA ALA A 265 -12.46 11.06 -3.85
C ALA A 265 -11.55 9.86 -3.50
N PHE A 266 -11.03 9.84 -2.27
CA PHE A 266 -10.01 8.92 -1.79
C PHE A 266 -10.40 8.21 -0.50
N ASP A 267 -11.67 8.24 -0.09
CA ASP A 267 -12.20 7.43 1.02
C ASP A 267 -13.17 6.40 0.44
N LEU A 268 -12.71 5.15 0.35
CA LEU A 268 -13.49 4.10 -0.28
C LEU A 268 -14.75 3.77 0.53
N ILE A 269 -14.71 3.87 1.86
CA ILE A 269 -15.85 3.55 2.71
C ILE A 269 -16.93 4.61 2.52
N ALA A 270 -16.58 5.89 2.67
CA ALA A 270 -17.52 6.99 2.51
C ALA A 270 -18.16 7.00 1.11
N CYS A 271 -17.36 6.66 0.09
CA CYS A 271 -17.80 6.55 -1.29
C CYS A 271 -18.84 5.46 -1.54
N VAL A 272 -18.62 4.26 -0.99
CA VAL A 272 -19.60 3.17 -1.08
C VAL A 272 -20.85 3.52 -0.26
N GLU A 273 -20.70 4.10 0.92
CA GLU A 273 -21.83 4.50 1.78
C GLU A 273 -22.69 5.60 1.15
N GLN A 274 -22.09 6.56 0.46
CA GLN A 274 -22.83 7.58 -0.26
C GLN A 274 -23.55 7.00 -1.48
N ALA A 275 -22.87 6.14 -2.25
CA ALA A 275 -23.49 5.53 -3.43
C ALA A 275 -24.69 4.63 -3.08
N ARG A 276 -24.71 4.03 -1.88
CA ARG A 276 -25.87 3.26 -1.36
C ARG A 276 -27.13 4.09 -1.15
N LYS A 277 -26.99 5.41 -0.98
CA LYS A 277 -28.13 6.32 -0.78
C LYS A 277 -28.82 6.70 -2.09
N GLN A 278 -28.25 6.33 -3.25
CA GLN A 278 -28.83 6.62 -4.56
C GLN A 278 -30.10 5.79 -4.80
N ASP A 279 -31.05 6.38 -5.53
CA ASP A 279 -32.28 5.71 -5.98
C ASP A 279 -32.38 5.72 -7.52
N PRO A 280 -32.34 4.56 -8.20
CA PRO A 280 -32.14 3.23 -7.64
C PRO A 280 -30.70 2.99 -7.16
N PRO A 281 -30.47 2.09 -6.19
CA PRO A 281 -29.12 1.73 -5.75
C PRO A 281 -28.26 1.21 -6.91
N PRO A 282 -26.95 1.51 -6.92
CA PRO A 282 -26.05 1.06 -7.97
C PRO A 282 -25.95 -0.46 -7.98
N ARG A 283 -26.05 -1.08 -9.17
CA ARG A 283 -25.91 -2.54 -9.35
C ARG A 283 -24.49 -3.01 -9.64
N LEU A 284 -23.64 -2.12 -10.14
CA LEU A 284 -22.28 -2.42 -10.60
C LEU A 284 -21.27 -1.52 -9.90
N VAL A 285 -20.07 -2.06 -9.66
CA VAL A 285 -18.93 -1.31 -9.11
C VAL A 285 -18.62 -0.07 -9.94
N SER A 286 -18.71 -0.16 -11.28
CA SER A 286 -18.45 0.96 -12.19
C SER A 286 -19.48 2.10 -12.11
N ASN A 287 -20.56 1.91 -11.35
CA ASN A 287 -21.51 2.98 -11.00
C ASN A 287 -21.12 3.71 -9.70
N ILE A 288 -20.15 3.18 -8.95
CA ILE A 288 -19.67 3.71 -7.67
C ILE A 288 -18.25 4.26 -7.85
N LEU A 289 -17.38 3.46 -8.46
CA LEU A 289 -15.98 3.75 -8.73
C LEU A 289 -15.75 3.95 -10.22
N ILE A 290 -14.76 4.77 -10.56
CA ILE A 290 -14.26 4.94 -11.93
C ILE A 290 -12.74 5.07 -11.87
N SER A 291 -12.03 4.63 -12.90
CA SER A 291 -10.59 4.89 -13.01
C SER A 291 -10.31 6.16 -13.81
N TYR A 292 -9.12 6.74 -13.67
CA TYR A 292 -8.73 7.88 -14.52
C TYR A 292 -8.75 7.55 -16.01
N ARG A 293 -8.49 6.29 -16.40
CA ARG A 293 -8.69 5.82 -17.77
C ARG A 293 -10.14 5.98 -18.22
N GLY A 294 -11.09 5.55 -17.39
CA GLY A 294 -12.51 5.69 -17.70
C GLY A 294 -12.93 7.16 -17.84
N LEU A 295 -12.38 8.04 -17.01
CA LEU A 295 -12.61 9.49 -17.11
C LEU A 295 -12.02 10.09 -18.39
N GLN A 296 -10.82 9.66 -18.78
CA GLN A 296 -10.19 10.06 -20.04
C GLN A 296 -11.01 9.62 -21.26
N ASP A 297 -11.46 8.36 -21.28
CA ASP A 297 -12.29 7.84 -22.38
C ASP A 297 -13.61 8.63 -22.51
N ILE A 298 -14.21 9.04 -21.37
CA ILE A 298 -15.37 9.95 -21.37
C ILE A 298 -15.00 11.30 -21.98
N CYS A 299 -13.88 11.91 -21.58
CA CYS A 299 -13.45 13.18 -22.16
C CYS A 299 -13.17 13.08 -23.67
N ASP A 300 -12.51 12.02 -24.11
CA ASP A 300 -12.22 11.78 -25.53
C ASP A 300 -13.51 11.62 -26.35
N SER A 301 -14.56 11.02 -25.77
CA SER A 301 -15.86 10.88 -26.43
C SER A 301 -16.55 12.22 -26.74
N ARG A 302 -16.14 13.33 -26.09
CA ARG A 302 -16.71 14.68 -26.28
C ARG A 302 -16.16 15.43 -27.49
N LYS A 303 -15.33 14.80 -28.32
CA LYS A 303 -14.83 15.35 -29.61
C LYS A 303 -14.27 16.77 -29.47
N SER A 304 -14.97 17.78 -30.00
CA SER A 304 -14.55 19.19 -29.99
C SER A 304 -14.37 19.79 -28.57
N HIS A 305 -14.87 19.13 -27.53
CA HIS A 305 -14.72 19.58 -26.14
C HIS A 305 -13.78 18.69 -25.32
N ALA A 306 -13.08 17.73 -25.95
CA ALA A 306 -12.18 16.81 -25.25
C ALA A 306 -11.08 17.55 -24.48
N SER A 307 -10.43 18.54 -25.10
CA SER A 307 -9.36 19.32 -24.45
C SER A 307 -9.85 20.04 -23.19
N GLN A 308 -11.03 20.66 -23.25
CA GLN A 308 -11.62 21.34 -22.10
C GLN A 308 -11.99 20.35 -20.99
N CYS A 309 -12.52 19.18 -21.36
CA CYS A 309 -12.84 18.11 -20.41
C CYS A 309 -11.58 17.58 -19.70
N HIS A 310 -10.50 17.33 -20.44
CA HIS A 310 -9.22 16.87 -19.86
C HIS A 310 -8.60 17.91 -18.93
N GLN A 311 -8.64 19.19 -19.32
CA GLN A 311 -8.22 20.28 -18.44
C GLN A 311 -9.04 20.26 -17.13
N ARG A 312 -10.36 20.15 -17.25
CA ARG A 312 -11.26 20.14 -16.10
C ARG A 312 -11.06 18.92 -15.19
N LEU A 313 -10.80 17.75 -15.78
CA LEU A 313 -10.43 16.55 -15.05
C LEU A 313 -9.17 16.78 -14.21
N GLY A 314 -8.15 17.43 -14.78
CA GLY A 314 -6.93 17.82 -14.08
C GLY A 314 -7.20 18.75 -12.89
N GLU A 315 -8.03 19.77 -13.09
CA GLU A 315 -8.42 20.75 -12.06
C GLU A 315 -9.18 20.10 -10.90
N ILE A 316 -10.22 19.31 -11.18
CA ILE A 316 -11.01 18.62 -10.15
C ILE A 316 -10.11 17.69 -9.34
N ASN A 317 -9.25 16.92 -10.00
CA ASN A 317 -8.37 15.98 -9.32
C ASN A 317 -7.26 16.68 -8.51
N ALA A 318 -6.75 17.82 -8.97
CA ALA A 318 -5.81 18.64 -8.21
C ALA A 318 -6.48 19.25 -6.96
N SER A 319 -7.72 19.73 -7.08
CA SER A 319 -8.49 20.21 -5.92
C SER A 319 -8.71 19.10 -4.90
N ALA A 320 -9.15 17.91 -5.34
CA ALA A 320 -9.37 16.78 -4.45
C ALA A 320 -8.10 16.37 -3.67
N MET A 321 -6.92 16.42 -4.32
CA MET A 321 -5.65 16.15 -3.65
C MET A 321 -5.28 17.22 -2.63
N LYS A 322 -5.50 18.50 -2.96
CA LYS A 322 -5.30 19.62 -2.04
C LYS A 322 -6.17 19.43 -0.80
N ASP A 323 -7.47 19.23 -1.01
CA ASP A 323 -8.46 19.10 0.07
C ASP A 323 -8.14 17.90 0.98
N TYR A 324 -7.70 16.78 0.39
CA TYR A 324 -7.21 15.62 1.13
C TYR A 324 -6.00 15.96 2.03
N GLN A 325 -4.95 16.58 1.49
CA GLN A 325 -3.76 16.94 2.28
C GLN A 325 -4.09 17.94 3.39
N ASP A 326 -4.92 18.95 3.09
CA ASP A 326 -5.37 19.97 4.03
C ASP A 326 -6.13 19.33 5.19
N ARG A 327 -7.03 18.40 4.90
CA ARG A 327 -7.78 17.66 5.93
C ARG A 327 -6.88 16.79 6.78
N VAL A 328 -5.95 16.05 6.17
CA VAL A 328 -5.01 15.20 6.93
C VAL A 328 -4.22 16.05 7.92
N ARG A 329 -3.76 17.24 7.50
CA ARG A 329 -3.08 18.20 8.38
C ARG A 329 -3.97 18.71 9.51
N GLN A 330 -5.20 19.11 9.20
CA GLN A 330 -6.12 19.74 10.16
C GLN A 330 -6.69 18.75 11.18
N LEU A 331 -7.18 17.59 10.73
CA LEU A 331 -7.91 16.65 11.58
C LEU A 331 -6.99 15.68 12.32
N TYR A 332 -5.95 15.18 11.66
CA TYR A 332 -5.15 14.07 12.20
C TYR A 332 -3.75 14.47 12.67
N LYS A 333 -3.29 15.68 12.34
CA LYS A 333 -2.01 16.26 12.80
C LYS A 333 -0.83 15.28 12.69
N PRO A 334 -0.33 15.01 11.48
CA PRO A 334 0.76 14.06 11.26
C PRO A 334 1.98 14.36 12.14
N ALA A 335 2.56 13.31 12.74
CA ALA A 335 3.79 13.42 13.53
C ALA A 335 5.02 13.68 12.65
N TYR A 336 4.93 13.36 11.36
CA TYR A 336 5.97 13.61 10.38
C TYR A 336 5.32 14.06 9.06
N THR A 337 5.82 15.16 8.50
CA THR A 337 5.43 15.64 7.18
C THR A 337 6.69 15.90 6.36
N ILE A 338 6.71 15.41 5.12
CA ILE A 338 7.75 15.71 4.14
C ILE A 338 7.11 16.22 2.85
N ASN A 339 7.61 17.36 2.38
CA ASN A 339 7.18 17.95 1.12
C ASN A 339 8.04 17.38 -0.01
N LEU A 340 7.43 16.67 -0.96
CA LEU A 340 8.12 16.03 -2.08
C LEU A 340 7.77 16.68 -3.43
N TRP A 341 7.49 17.99 -3.43
CA TRP A 341 7.05 18.75 -4.62
C TRP A 341 8.16 18.81 -5.66
N ASP A 342 9.26 19.51 -5.34
CA ASP A 342 10.37 19.78 -6.27
C ASP A 342 11.72 19.26 -5.76
N GLN A 343 11.74 18.71 -4.55
CA GLN A 343 12.96 18.25 -3.91
C GLN A 343 13.16 16.76 -4.16
N ARG A 344 14.33 16.43 -4.71
CA ARG A 344 14.79 15.05 -4.81
C ARG A 344 15.48 14.68 -3.51
N PHE A 345 14.77 13.98 -2.66
CA PHE A 345 15.36 13.35 -1.50
C PHE A 345 15.82 11.94 -1.84
N THR A 346 17.01 11.60 -1.39
CA THR A 346 17.46 10.21 -1.32
C THR A 346 16.74 9.49 -0.18
N THR A 347 16.62 8.17 -0.31
CA THR A 347 16.08 7.32 0.74
C THR A 347 16.83 7.50 2.08
N ALA A 348 18.14 7.77 2.04
CA ALA A 348 18.96 8.01 3.24
C ALA A 348 18.59 9.32 3.95
N GLU A 349 18.41 10.41 3.20
CA GLU A 349 18.01 11.72 3.75
C GLU A 349 16.63 11.62 4.42
N ILE A 350 15.67 10.97 3.75
CA ILE A 350 14.34 10.75 4.34
C ILE A 350 14.44 9.89 5.60
N ALA A 351 15.26 8.84 5.59
CA ALA A 351 15.43 7.97 6.75
C ALA A 351 16.01 8.72 7.96
N MET A 352 17.04 9.54 7.74
CA MET A 352 17.61 10.40 8.78
C MET A 352 16.60 11.44 9.28
N ASP A 353 15.82 12.06 8.40
CA ASP A 353 14.79 13.03 8.80
C ASP A 353 13.67 12.39 9.62
N ILE A 354 13.18 11.21 9.19
CA ILE A 354 12.23 10.38 9.94
C ILE A 354 12.78 10.07 11.34
N TYR A 355 14.02 9.61 11.42
CA TYR A 355 14.68 9.25 12.67
C TYR A 355 14.82 10.45 13.63
N ASN A 356 15.21 11.61 13.10
CA ASN A 356 15.42 12.82 13.89
C ASN A 356 14.11 13.44 14.38
N LYS A 357 13.05 13.43 13.56
CA LYS A 357 11.76 14.08 13.89
C LYS A 357 10.83 13.20 14.73
N LEU A 358 10.90 11.88 14.58
CA LEU A 358 10.08 10.97 15.36
C LEU A 358 10.86 10.49 16.59
N SER A 359 10.82 11.27 17.68
CA SER A 359 11.55 11.00 18.93
C SER A 359 11.41 9.56 19.44
N LYS A 360 10.24 8.96 19.26
CA LYS A 360 9.99 7.56 19.61
C LYS A 360 10.96 6.58 18.93
N LEU A 361 11.42 6.88 17.72
CA LEU A 361 12.37 6.06 16.97
C LEU A 361 13.81 6.18 17.49
N GLN A 362 14.15 7.24 18.23
CA GLN A 362 15.48 7.43 18.83
C GLN A 362 15.74 6.44 19.97
N ASN A 363 14.67 5.94 20.59
CA ASN A 363 14.73 4.92 21.63
C ASN A 363 14.86 3.48 21.05
N MET A 364 15.18 3.33 19.77
CA MET A 364 15.37 2.02 19.13
C MET A 364 16.86 1.67 19.06
N VAL A 365 17.33 0.89 20.04
CA VAL A 365 18.76 0.61 20.30
C VAL A 365 19.53 0.08 19.09
N ASN A 366 18.97 -0.86 18.31
CA ASN A 366 19.69 -1.51 17.19
C ASN A 366 19.64 -0.74 15.86
N ARG A 367 19.11 0.50 15.83
CA ARG A 367 18.62 1.10 14.57
C ARG A 367 19.35 2.33 14.10
N VAL A 368 19.87 3.14 15.02
CA VAL A 368 20.67 4.34 14.72
C VAL A 368 21.90 3.97 13.89
N GLU A 369 22.53 2.86 14.24
CA GLU A 369 23.76 2.39 13.62
C GLU A 369 23.57 1.97 12.14
N MET A 370 22.39 1.48 11.76
CA MET A 370 22.07 1.17 10.37
C MET A 370 21.87 2.42 9.51
N VAL A 371 21.30 3.50 10.06
CA VAL A 371 21.07 4.73 9.30
C VAL A 371 22.38 5.50 9.10
N MET A 372 23.28 5.46 10.08
CA MET A 372 24.55 6.23 10.07
C MET A 372 25.67 5.60 9.23
N ARG A 373 25.56 4.33 8.82
CA ARG A 373 26.61 3.61 8.05
C ARG A 373 26.56 3.86 6.54
N GLY A 374 25.42 4.28 5.99
CA GLY A 374 25.28 4.80 4.62
C GLY A 374 25.77 3.88 3.49
N GLY A 375 25.73 2.55 3.68
CA GLY A 375 26.37 1.57 2.79
C GLY A 375 25.43 0.47 2.28
N PRO A 376 25.93 -0.47 1.44
CA PRO A 376 25.17 -1.65 0.99
C PRO A 376 24.75 -2.60 2.13
N ASP A 377 25.21 -2.32 3.36
CA ASP A 377 24.91 -3.04 4.59
C ASP A 377 23.76 -2.40 5.41
N ASP A 378 23.21 -1.26 4.96
CA ASP A 378 22.04 -0.62 5.56
C ASP A 378 20.86 -1.61 5.58
N GLY A 379 20.31 -1.87 6.76
CA GLY A 379 19.22 -2.82 6.97
C GLY A 379 19.64 -4.21 7.46
N LYS A 380 20.94 -4.51 7.63
CA LYS A 380 21.39 -5.74 8.30
C LYS A 380 21.05 -5.69 9.80
N LEU A 381 20.38 -6.72 10.31
CA LEU A 381 20.18 -6.88 11.76
C LEU A 381 21.55 -6.98 12.44
N LEU A 382 21.90 -5.95 13.21
CA LEU A 382 23.05 -6.04 14.09
C LEU A 382 22.68 -6.90 15.31
N PRO A 383 23.58 -7.79 15.78
CA PRO A 383 23.33 -8.55 16.99
C PRO A 383 23.04 -7.60 18.14
N LEU A 384 22.02 -7.93 18.94
CA LEU A 384 21.73 -7.21 20.19
C LEU A 384 23.02 -7.14 20.99
N ILE A 385 23.53 -5.92 21.18
CA ILE A 385 24.67 -5.69 22.06
C ILE A 385 24.20 -6.05 23.46
N SER A 386 24.65 -7.20 23.97
CA SER A 386 24.34 -7.72 25.31
C SER A 386 24.99 -6.92 26.45
N THR A 387 25.55 -5.75 26.19
CA THR A 387 26.45 -5.05 27.14
C THR A 387 25.80 -3.95 27.97
N LEU A 388 24.52 -4.09 28.33
CA LEU A 388 23.92 -3.25 29.38
C LEU A 388 23.79 -3.96 30.74
N GLU A 389 24.17 -5.23 30.84
CA GLU A 389 24.16 -5.99 32.10
C GLU A 389 25.50 -5.96 32.89
N SER A 390 26.51 -5.16 32.51
CA SER A 390 27.82 -5.20 33.20
C SER A 390 28.39 -3.87 33.70
N LYS A 391 27.57 -2.82 33.89
CA LYS A 391 28.06 -1.53 34.44
C LYS A 391 27.32 -1.03 35.69
N SER A 392 26.85 -1.94 36.55
CA SER A 392 26.34 -1.56 37.88
C SER A 392 27.11 -2.16 39.07
N GLU A 393 28.28 -2.76 38.87
CA GLU A 393 29.08 -3.35 39.98
C GLU A 393 30.39 -2.65 40.33
N GLU A 394 30.75 -1.55 39.66
CA GLU A 394 31.92 -0.75 40.07
C GLU A 394 31.53 0.70 40.24
N LEU A 395 30.92 1.03 41.37
CA LEU A 395 30.99 2.35 42.01
C LEU A 395 30.53 2.21 43.47
N ALA A 396 31.38 1.57 44.27
CA ALA A 396 31.41 1.76 45.71
C ALA A 396 32.87 2.04 46.11
N PRO A 397 33.18 3.24 46.60
CA PRO A 397 34.11 3.41 47.70
C PRO A 397 33.38 3.25 49.05
#